data_AF-A0A1G0H972-F1
#
_entry.id   AF-A0A1G0H972-F1
#
_cell.length_a   1.000
_cell.length_b   1.000
_cell.length_c   1.000
_cell.angle_alpha   90.00
_cell.angle_beta   90.00
_cell.angle_gamma   90.00
#
_symmetry.space_group_name_H-M   'P 1'
#
loop_
_entity.id
_entity.type
_entity.pdbx_description
1 polymer ?
#
loop_
_entity_poly.entity_id
_entity_poly.type
_entity_poly.pdbx_seq_one_letter_code
_entity_poly.pdbx_strand_id
1 'polypeptide(L)'
;MELFGKNDEQGCPVKNPIPTLIHLYSLAKQRKNNLSVLLSKQYLADIQFILRNATHPRFNSQSITNLLLSIVYLHGTWSDIQTAQLDGLLINTLHRHIDQLTSQGTANTLWALAHLNFTYQDLQQQQLLHPLLHAIQRNSHQLNSQDTANSLWALAQLGITWQILQQQQLAPLFFTVIQRNIATFKPQDLTNVLRAFAQYGITWNDLQQQQLARPLCDAIRRDAHTFNHRHTTNMLWALSHLRLSWQDIKQWELDAIIIQILTRGIPEISPIGTGYTLRALTHFGLMWHDMQVMHLDVLLLEAIKRNATRLTPAGIVNTLQALVQFGFSWQAIQQCHLAQPLMDAIYYHTKKFDYETVQQLQKLSFWPQLPLPWDVKKHFHTLLAKSSAIPISVSPMKTVFNPVSAQPRMFAKSVTTHTSQDMSSLPSQALKPLS
;
A
#
# COMPACT_ATOMS: atom_id res chain seq x y z
N MET A 1 42.24 -19.57 -27.08
CA MET A 1 42.33 -18.27 -27.76
C MET A 1 40.93 -18.02 -28.30
N GLU A 2 40.07 -17.20 -27.72
CA GLU A 2 40.23 -15.81 -27.28
C GLU A 2 39.81 -15.62 -25.82
N LEU A 3 40.71 -15.05 -25.01
CA LEU A 3 40.51 -14.68 -23.59
C LEU A 3 40.75 -13.17 -23.42
N PHE A 4 40.28 -12.34 -24.36
CA PHE A 4 40.30 -10.90 -24.20
C PHE A 4 38.91 -10.44 -23.77
N GLY A 5 38.71 -10.41 -22.45
CA GLY A 5 37.57 -9.73 -21.86
C GLY A 5 37.60 -8.25 -22.25
N LYS A 6 36.43 -7.68 -22.56
CA LYS A 6 36.29 -6.25 -22.81
C LYS A 6 36.94 -5.48 -21.65
N ASN A 7 37.90 -4.61 -21.99
CA ASN A 7 38.46 -3.67 -21.04
C ASN A 7 37.40 -2.61 -20.67
N ASP A 8 37.52 -2.04 -19.48
CA ASP A 8 36.76 -0.83 -19.15
C ASP A 8 37.22 0.38 -20.00
N GLU A 9 36.56 1.53 -19.84
CA GLU A 9 36.89 2.77 -20.55
C GLU A 9 38.34 3.26 -20.31
N GLN A 10 39.08 2.61 -19.39
CA GLN A 10 40.43 2.94 -18.96
C GLN A 10 41.46 1.84 -19.31
N GLY A 11 41.05 0.78 -20.01
CA GLY A 11 41.97 -0.26 -20.48
C GLY A 11 42.30 -1.36 -19.46
N CYS A 12 41.61 -1.43 -18.31
CA CYS A 12 41.82 -2.46 -17.30
C CYS A 12 40.89 -3.68 -17.49
N PRO A 13 41.35 -4.91 -17.12
CA PRO A 13 40.51 -6.09 -17.20
C PRO A 13 39.33 -5.97 -16.23
N VAL A 14 38.11 -6.03 -16.74
CA VAL A 14 36.90 -6.02 -15.91
C VAL A 14 36.91 -7.28 -15.03
N LYS A 15 36.93 -7.09 -13.71
CA LYS A 15 36.91 -8.21 -12.74
C LYS A 15 35.52 -8.82 -12.70
N ASN A 16 35.42 -10.13 -12.51
CA ASN A 16 34.11 -10.79 -12.41
C ASN A 16 33.38 -10.36 -11.11
N PRO A 17 32.24 -9.63 -11.18
CA PRO A 17 31.54 -9.15 -9.99
C PRO A 17 30.63 -10.22 -9.35
N ILE A 18 30.38 -11.33 -10.06
CA ILE A 18 29.35 -12.29 -9.69
C ILE A 18 29.58 -12.97 -8.34
N PRO A 19 30.80 -13.40 -7.95
CA PRO A 19 31.02 -13.98 -6.63
C PRO A 19 30.66 -13.01 -5.48
N THR A 20 31.07 -11.74 -5.58
CA THR A 20 30.75 -10.71 -4.60
C THR A 20 29.25 -10.46 -4.55
N LEU A 21 28.58 -10.38 -5.71
CA LEU A 21 27.13 -10.22 -5.79
C LEU A 21 26.37 -11.39 -5.14
N ILE A 22 26.78 -12.63 -5.42
CA ILE A 22 26.16 -13.83 -4.83
C ILE A 22 26.32 -13.81 -3.30
N HIS A 23 27.52 -13.47 -2.81
CA HIS A 23 27.78 -13.37 -1.39
C HIS A 23 26.91 -12.29 -0.73
N LEU A 24 26.93 -11.07 -1.28
CA LEU A 24 26.14 -9.93 -0.79
C LEU A 24 24.65 -10.27 -0.77
N TYR A 25 24.11 -10.82 -1.85
CA TYR A 25 22.69 -11.17 -1.95
C TYR A 25 22.30 -12.27 -0.97
N SER A 26 23.12 -13.31 -0.83
CA SER A 26 22.84 -14.41 0.10
C SER A 26 22.83 -13.92 1.55
N LEU A 27 23.81 -13.08 1.91
CA LEU A 27 23.90 -12.47 3.24
C LEU A 27 22.71 -11.55 3.52
N ALA A 28 22.39 -10.67 2.57
CA ALA A 28 21.28 -9.74 2.67
C ALA A 28 19.96 -10.50 2.84
N LYS A 29 19.73 -11.55 2.04
CA LYS A 29 18.53 -12.38 2.12
C LYS A 29 18.37 -13.09 3.47
N GLN A 30 19.46 -13.54 4.10
CA GLN A 30 19.44 -14.12 5.45
C GLN A 30 19.08 -13.07 6.52
N ARG A 31 19.45 -11.80 6.30
CA ARG A 31 19.30 -10.71 7.26
C ARG A 31 18.08 -9.82 7.03
N LYS A 32 17.28 -10.06 5.99
CA LYS A 32 16.15 -9.21 5.58
C LYS A 32 15.15 -8.86 6.69
N ASN A 33 14.98 -9.75 7.68
CA ASN A 33 14.06 -9.55 8.81
C ASN A 33 14.73 -8.92 10.04
N ASN A 34 16.05 -8.72 10.02
CA ASN A 34 16.81 -8.14 11.11
C ASN A 34 17.00 -6.62 10.88
N LEU A 35 16.18 -5.83 11.54
CA LEU A 35 16.16 -4.37 11.42
C LEU A 35 17.39 -3.67 12.02
N SER A 36 18.25 -4.39 12.76
CA SER A 36 19.51 -3.81 13.29
C SER A 36 20.64 -3.81 12.27
N VAL A 37 20.50 -4.58 11.18
CA VAL A 37 21.48 -4.62 10.10
C VAL A 37 21.17 -3.49 9.15
N LEU A 38 22.10 -2.56 8.97
CA LEU A 38 21.94 -1.43 8.06
C LEU A 38 22.98 -1.49 6.95
N LEU A 39 22.76 -0.67 5.91
CA LEU A 39 23.67 -0.52 4.78
C LEU A 39 25.00 0.11 5.22
N SER A 40 25.92 -0.73 5.68
CA SER A 40 27.24 -0.31 6.19
C SER A 40 28.19 0.16 5.09
N LYS A 41 29.26 0.86 5.49
CA LYS A 41 30.35 1.27 4.58
C LYS A 41 30.97 0.08 3.82
N GLN A 42 31.06 -1.08 4.46
CA GLN A 42 31.57 -2.29 3.80
C GLN A 42 30.64 -2.75 2.68
N TYR A 43 29.33 -2.77 2.92
CA TYR A 43 28.35 -3.14 1.89
C TYR A 43 28.33 -2.14 0.73
N LEU A 44 28.48 -0.84 1.02
CA LEU A 44 28.61 0.18 -0.02
C LEU A 44 29.87 -0.03 -0.88
N ALA A 45 30.99 -0.45 -0.28
CA ALA A 45 32.20 -0.80 -1.02
C ALA A 45 31.98 -2.02 -1.93
N ASP A 46 31.28 -3.05 -1.45
CA ASP A 46 30.93 -4.23 -2.26
C ASP A 46 29.99 -3.85 -3.42
N ILE A 47 28.97 -3.02 -3.16
CA ILE A 47 28.06 -2.50 -4.19
C ILE A 47 28.83 -1.69 -5.24
N GLN A 48 29.74 -0.80 -4.80
CA GLN A 48 30.58 -0.02 -5.70
C GLN A 48 31.46 -0.92 -6.57
N PHE A 49 32.07 -1.95 -5.99
CA PHE A 49 32.86 -2.94 -6.73
C PHE A 49 32.01 -3.65 -7.78
N ILE A 50 30.81 -4.12 -7.41
CA ILE A 50 29.88 -4.79 -8.33
C ILE A 50 29.50 -3.87 -9.48
N LEU A 51 29.10 -2.62 -9.20
CA LEU A 51 28.65 -1.65 -10.19
C LEU A 51 29.76 -1.24 -11.17
N ARG A 52 30.97 -1.00 -10.68
CA ARG A 52 32.14 -0.68 -11.53
C ARG A 52 32.49 -1.80 -12.49
N ASN A 53 32.16 -3.05 -12.14
CA ASN A 53 32.44 -4.23 -12.95
C ASN A 53 31.19 -4.81 -13.64
N ALA A 54 30.08 -4.08 -13.67
CA ALA A 54 28.81 -4.54 -14.24
C ALA A 54 28.80 -4.58 -15.78
N THR A 55 29.90 -4.26 -16.45
CA THR A 55 30.11 -4.49 -17.90
C THR A 55 30.60 -5.91 -18.19
N HIS A 56 30.97 -6.68 -17.16
CA HIS A 56 31.43 -8.05 -17.30
C HIS A 56 30.36 -8.94 -17.97
N PRO A 57 30.69 -9.82 -18.94
CA PRO A 57 29.70 -10.59 -19.71
C PRO A 57 28.78 -11.50 -18.89
N ARG A 58 29.19 -11.91 -17.68
CA ARG A 58 28.36 -12.70 -16.76
C ARG A 58 27.35 -11.87 -15.97
N PHE A 59 27.47 -10.54 -15.97
CA PHE A 59 26.52 -9.64 -15.33
C PHE A 59 25.32 -9.44 -16.26
N ASN A 60 24.14 -9.81 -15.79
CA ASN A 60 22.89 -9.85 -16.57
C ASN A 60 21.73 -9.17 -15.83
N SER A 61 20.54 -9.19 -16.42
CA SER A 61 19.33 -8.58 -15.83
C SER A 61 18.96 -9.15 -14.45
N GLN A 62 19.21 -10.44 -14.20
CA GLN A 62 19.04 -11.01 -12.86
C GLN A 62 20.08 -10.46 -11.87
N SER A 63 21.28 -10.15 -12.34
CA SER A 63 22.36 -9.62 -11.50
C SER A 63 22.01 -8.24 -10.94
N ILE A 64 21.54 -7.31 -11.79
CA ILE A 64 21.08 -5.99 -11.33
C ILE A 64 19.86 -6.09 -10.41
N THR A 65 18.93 -7.01 -10.71
CA THR A 65 17.75 -7.25 -9.86
C THR A 65 18.19 -7.74 -8.46
N ASN A 66 19.10 -8.70 -8.40
CA ASN A 66 19.63 -9.20 -7.13
C ASN A 66 20.41 -8.13 -6.36
N LEU A 67 21.13 -7.25 -7.06
CA LEU A 67 21.83 -6.13 -6.42
C LEU A 67 20.84 -5.18 -5.76
N LEU A 68 19.78 -4.76 -6.46
CA LEU A 68 18.72 -3.92 -5.92
C LEU A 68 18.04 -4.57 -4.70
N LEU A 69 17.71 -5.86 -4.80
CA LEU A 69 17.14 -6.62 -3.67
C LEU A 69 18.12 -6.70 -2.48
N SER A 70 19.43 -6.81 -2.74
CA SER A 70 20.44 -6.83 -1.69
C SER A 70 20.46 -5.51 -0.91
N ILE A 71 20.39 -4.37 -1.60
CA ILE A 71 20.33 -3.04 -0.98
C ILE A 71 19.10 -2.94 -0.09
N VAL A 72 17.94 -3.34 -0.60
CA VAL A 72 16.68 -3.32 0.16
C VAL A 72 16.71 -4.24 1.38
N TYR A 73 17.22 -5.46 1.23
CA TYR A 73 17.32 -6.41 2.36
C TYR A 73 18.35 -6.00 3.42
N LEU A 74 19.24 -5.07 3.10
CA LEU A 74 20.15 -4.40 4.03
C LEU A 74 19.57 -3.06 4.53
N HIS A 75 18.27 -2.82 4.33
CA HIS A 75 17.53 -1.64 4.77
C HIS A 75 18.12 -0.32 4.24
N GLY A 76 18.76 -0.39 3.06
CA GLY A 76 19.23 0.79 2.34
C GLY A 76 18.09 1.55 1.69
N THR A 77 18.28 2.86 1.53
CA THR A 77 17.38 3.77 0.83
C THR A 77 18.06 4.38 -0.39
N TRP A 78 17.29 4.97 -1.29
CA TRP A 78 17.82 5.73 -2.42
C TRP A 78 18.73 6.87 -1.97
N SER A 79 18.37 7.56 -0.88
CA SER A 79 19.20 8.59 -0.27
C SER A 79 20.57 8.08 0.19
N ASP A 80 20.66 6.83 0.67
CA ASP A 80 21.95 6.25 1.06
C ASP A 80 22.84 6.00 -0.16
N ILE A 81 22.24 5.55 -1.26
CA ILE A 81 22.93 5.33 -2.55
C ILE A 81 23.41 6.66 -3.16
N GLN A 82 22.60 7.71 -3.09
CA GLN A 82 22.98 9.07 -3.52
C GLN A 82 24.09 9.65 -2.64
N THR A 83 24.00 9.49 -1.31
CA THR A 83 25.04 9.94 -0.36
C THR A 83 26.37 9.23 -0.63
N ALA A 84 26.32 7.95 -1.02
CA ALA A 84 27.48 7.18 -1.43
C ALA A 84 27.96 7.47 -2.87
N GLN A 85 27.26 8.33 -3.62
CA GLN A 85 27.54 8.67 -5.02
C GLN A 85 27.57 7.44 -5.94
N LEU A 86 26.67 6.47 -5.69
CA LEU A 86 26.54 5.24 -6.46
C LEU A 86 25.29 5.23 -7.36
N ASP A 87 24.45 6.26 -7.24
CA ASP A 87 23.20 6.44 -7.96
C ASP A 87 23.39 6.43 -9.47
N GLY A 88 24.32 7.24 -10.01
CA GLY A 88 24.59 7.27 -11.44
C GLY A 88 25.04 5.91 -12.00
N LEU A 89 25.93 5.20 -11.30
CA LEU A 89 26.39 3.86 -11.70
C LEU A 89 25.27 2.83 -11.66
N LEU A 90 24.41 2.88 -10.62
CA LEU A 90 23.28 1.97 -10.46
C LEU A 90 22.24 2.18 -11.57
N ILE A 91 21.91 3.44 -11.88
CA ILE A 91 20.94 3.80 -12.92
C ILE A 91 21.46 3.45 -14.31
N ASN A 92 22.71 3.77 -14.63
CA ASN A 92 23.33 3.39 -15.91
C ASN A 92 23.38 1.86 -16.09
N THR A 93 23.64 1.12 -15.00
CA THR A 93 23.63 -0.34 -15.04
C THR A 93 22.22 -0.88 -15.21
N LEU A 94 21.22 -0.30 -14.56
CA LEU A 94 19.82 -0.68 -14.75
C LEU A 94 19.36 -0.43 -16.19
N HIS A 95 19.64 0.73 -16.77
CA HIS A 95 19.34 1.05 -18.16
C HIS A 95 19.92 0.03 -19.15
N ARG A 96 21.19 -0.40 -18.95
CA ARG A 96 21.82 -1.42 -19.82
C ARG A 96 21.13 -2.78 -19.81
N HIS A 97 20.37 -3.10 -18.77
CA HIS A 97 19.76 -4.43 -18.60
C HIS A 97 18.22 -4.42 -18.56
N ILE A 98 17.59 -3.26 -18.59
CA ILE A 98 16.13 -3.12 -18.45
C ILE A 98 15.36 -3.88 -19.54
N ASP A 99 15.90 -3.90 -20.76
CA ASP A 99 15.30 -4.62 -21.89
C ASP A 99 15.43 -6.14 -21.82
N GLN A 100 16.26 -6.64 -20.90
CA GLN A 100 16.48 -8.07 -20.67
C GLN A 100 15.81 -8.56 -19.39
N LEU A 101 15.08 -7.71 -18.68
CA LEU A 101 14.32 -8.12 -17.49
C LEU A 101 13.24 -9.13 -17.88
N THR A 102 13.16 -10.22 -17.11
CA THR A 102 12.05 -11.19 -17.16
C THR A 102 10.81 -10.62 -16.47
N SER A 103 9.67 -11.33 -16.47
CA SER A 103 8.48 -10.96 -15.70
C SER A 103 8.81 -10.80 -14.21
N GLN A 104 9.46 -11.80 -13.61
CA GLN A 104 9.92 -11.77 -12.22
C GLN A 104 10.97 -10.68 -11.99
N GLY A 105 11.92 -10.51 -12.92
CA GLY A 105 12.94 -9.46 -12.84
C GLY A 105 12.31 -8.07 -12.80
N THR A 106 11.33 -7.82 -13.69
CA THR A 106 10.59 -6.55 -13.76
C THR A 106 9.83 -6.28 -12.46
N ALA A 107 9.08 -7.25 -11.96
CA ALA A 107 8.32 -7.12 -10.72
C ALA A 107 9.24 -6.85 -9.51
N ASN A 108 10.37 -7.57 -9.42
CA ASN A 108 11.34 -7.38 -8.34
C ASN A 108 12.09 -6.06 -8.44
N THR A 109 12.43 -5.58 -9.63
CA THR A 109 13.03 -4.25 -9.84
C THR A 109 12.07 -3.15 -9.38
N LEU A 110 10.80 -3.20 -9.81
CA LEU A 110 9.79 -2.23 -9.36
C LEU A 110 9.61 -2.28 -7.84
N TRP A 111 9.48 -3.49 -7.28
CA TRP A 111 9.36 -3.68 -5.84
C TRP A 111 10.58 -3.11 -5.10
N ALA A 112 11.79 -3.36 -5.59
CA ALA A 112 13.00 -2.86 -4.96
C ALA A 112 13.06 -1.33 -5.02
N LEU A 113 12.76 -0.71 -6.17
CA LEU A 113 12.71 0.75 -6.30
C LEU A 113 11.72 1.36 -5.31
N ALA A 114 10.51 0.79 -5.18
CA ALA A 114 9.52 1.25 -4.20
C ALA A 114 10.06 1.18 -2.76
N HIS A 115 10.76 0.11 -2.37
CA HIS A 115 11.37 -0.02 -1.04
C HIS A 115 12.61 0.86 -0.82
N LEU A 116 13.29 1.26 -1.89
CA LEU A 116 14.34 2.27 -1.84
C LEU A 116 13.77 3.69 -1.65
N ASN A 117 12.45 3.86 -1.56
CA ASN A 117 11.75 5.15 -1.54
C ASN A 117 11.94 5.96 -2.84
N PHE A 118 12.06 5.28 -3.99
CA PHE A 118 11.87 5.97 -5.28
C PHE A 118 10.47 6.55 -5.37
N THR A 119 10.37 7.69 -6.02
CA THR A 119 9.12 8.36 -6.34
C THR A 119 8.88 8.39 -7.84
N TYR A 120 7.67 8.79 -8.23
CA TYR A 120 7.31 9.04 -9.63
C TYR A 120 8.27 10.07 -10.26
N GLN A 121 8.63 11.10 -9.49
CA GLN A 121 9.57 12.13 -9.93
C GLN A 121 10.97 11.54 -10.18
N ASP A 122 11.46 10.68 -9.29
CA ASP A 122 12.75 10.00 -9.50
C ASP A 122 12.72 9.12 -10.76
N LEU A 123 11.64 8.38 -11.00
CA LEU A 123 11.48 7.59 -12.22
C LEU A 123 11.52 8.45 -13.50
N GLN A 124 10.94 9.65 -13.46
CA GLN A 124 10.99 10.58 -14.58
C GLN A 124 12.39 11.18 -14.76
N GLN A 125 13.00 11.68 -13.68
CA GLN A 125 14.33 12.30 -13.72
C GLN A 125 15.39 11.31 -14.20
N GLN A 126 15.32 10.06 -13.76
CA GLN A 126 16.24 8.99 -14.15
C GLN A 126 15.84 8.29 -15.46
N GLN A 127 14.77 8.76 -16.14
CA GLN A 127 14.25 8.23 -17.41
C GLN A 127 13.88 6.73 -17.36
N LEU A 128 13.53 6.21 -16.18
CA LEU A 128 13.19 4.80 -15.97
C LEU A 128 11.71 4.48 -16.17
N LEU A 129 10.83 5.49 -16.15
CA LEU A 129 9.39 5.28 -16.19
C LEU A 129 8.95 4.46 -17.42
N HIS A 130 9.17 4.98 -18.63
CA HIS A 130 8.73 4.30 -19.85
C HIS A 130 9.40 2.93 -20.06
N PRO A 131 10.72 2.77 -19.88
CA PRO A 131 11.36 1.47 -19.98
C PRO A 131 10.78 0.40 -19.03
N LEU A 132 10.51 0.75 -17.77
CA LEU A 132 9.93 -0.19 -16.81
C LEU A 132 8.49 -0.56 -17.15
N LEU A 133 7.67 0.41 -17.57
CA LEU A 133 6.29 0.14 -18.01
C LEU A 133 6.26 -0.73 -19.27
N HIS A 134 7.16 -0.47 -20.23
CA HIS A 134 7.32 -1.30 -21.41
C HIS A 134 7.78 -2.73 -21.08
N ALA A 135 8.69 -2.89 -20.10
CA ALA A 135 9.10 -4.20 -19.62
C ALA A 135 7.92 -5.01 -19.02
N ILE A 136 7.00 -4.36 -18.30
CA ILE A 136 5.75 -5.00 -17.84
C ILE A 136 4.91 -5.46 -19.03
N GLN A 137 4.69 -4.57 -20.00
CA GLN A 137 3.86 -4.87 -21.17
C GLN A 137 4.42 -6.06 -21.97
N ARG A 138 5.73 -6.04 -22.28
CA ARG A 138 6.46 -7.10 -22.98
C ARG A 138 6.34 -8.45 -22.27
N ASN A 139 6.48 -8.46 -20.95
CA ASN A 139 6.52 -9.68 -20.15
C ASN A 139 5.17 -10.10 -19.55
N SER A 140 4.07 -9.40 -19.88
CA SER A 140 2.76 -9.58 -19.26
C SER A 140 2.19 -10.99 -19.34
N HIS A 141 2.46 -11.71 -20.43
CA HIS A 141 2.06 -13.09 -20.63
C HIS A 141 2.73 -14.08 -19.66
N GLN A 142 3.88 -13.70 -19.06
CA GLN A 142 4.65 -14.49 -18.10
C GLN A 142 4.54 -14.01 -16.65
N LEU A 143 3.78 -12.94 -16.39
CA LEU A 143 3.49 -12.52 -15.02
C LEU A 143 2.66 -13.61 -14.34
N ASN A 144 3.17 -14.15 -13.24
CA ASN A 144 2.42 -15.02 -12.32
C ASN A 144 1.70 -14.17 -11.25
N SER A 145 0.97 -14.81 -10.33
CA SER A 145 0.22 -14.13 -9.26
C SER A 145 1.07 -13.21 -8.38
N GLN A 146 2.24 -13.69 -7.96
CA GLN A 146 3.15 -12.91 -7.12
C GLN A 146 3.73 -11.72 -7.88
N ASP A 147 4.19 -11.93 -9.12
CA ASP A 147 4.75 -10.87 -9.96
C ASP A 147 3.71 -9.80 -10.26
N THR A 148 2.46 -10.21 -10.50
CA THR A 148 1.31 -9.32 -10.74
C THR A 148 1.03 -8.46 -9.52
N ALA A 149 0.91 -9.09 -8.34
CA ALA A 149 0.64 -8.41 -7.09
C ALA A 149 1.76 -7.45 -6.70
N ASN A 150 3.02 -7.87 -6.82
CA ASN A 150 4.19 -7.04 -6.54
C ASN A 150 4.29 -5.86 -7.50
N SER A 151 4.05 -6.06 -8.80
CA SER A 151 4.09 -4.99 -9.79
C SER A 151 3.02 -3.94 -9.51
N LEU A 152 1.76 -4.34 -9.31
CA LEU A 152 0.68 -3.40 -8.97
C LEU A 152 0.94 -2.64 -7.68
N TRP A 153 1.36 -3.34 -6.62
CA TRP A 153 1.70 -2.69 -5.36
C TRP A 153 2.85 -1.70 -5.52
N ALA A 154 3.93 -2.10 -6.21
CA ALA A 154 5.11 -1.27 -6.39
C ALA A 154 4.80 -0.03 -7.23
N LEU A 155 4.07 -0.17 -8.34
CA LEU A 155 3.64 0.97 -9.16
C LEU A 155 2.82 1.97 -8.34
N ALA A 156 1.92 1.50 -7.48
CA ALA A 156 1.16 2.36 -6.58
C ALA A 156 2.05 3.09 -5.56
N GLN A 157 3.04 2.40 -4.97
CA GLN A 157 4.00 3.02 -4.04
C GLN A 157 4.94 4.02 -4.72
N LEU A 158 5.31 3.76 -5.97
CA LEU A 158 6.08 4.68 -6.79
C LEU A 158 5.27 5.93 -7.21
N GLY A 159 3.99 6.05 -6.80
CA GLY A 159 3.14 7.21 -7.11
C GLY A 159 2.63 7.23 -8.54
N ILE A 160 2.77 6.14 -9.29
CA ILE A 160 2.17 6.02 -10.62
C ILE A 160 0.67 5.93 -10.41
N THR A 161 -0.10 6.79 -11.07
CA THR A 161 -1.55 6.83 -10.91
C THR A 161 -2.25 5.85 -11.84
N TRP A 162 -3.49 5.48 -11.51
CA TRP A 162 -4.31 4.63 -12.39
C TRP A 162 -4.51 5.24 -13.79
N GLN A 163 -4.64 6.57 -13.85
CA GLN A 163 -4.74 7.31 -15.11
C GLN A 163 -3.50 7.12 -16.00
N ILE A 164 -2.30 7.13 -15.42
CA ILE A 164 -1.06 6.83 -16.16
C ILE A 164 -1.09 5.39 -16.67
N LEU A 165 -1.50 4.42 -15.83
CA LEU A 165 -1.61 3.03 -16.27
C LEU A 165 -2.64 2.84 -17.39
N GLN A 166 -3.73 3.60 -17.39
CA GLN A 166 -4.71 3.60 -18.49
C GLN A 166 -4.12 4.19 -19.78
N GLN A 167 -3.44 5.34 -19.69
CA GLN A 167 -2.78 5.97 -20.85
C GLN A 167 -1.72 5.07 -21.49
N GLN A 168 -1.03 4.26 -20.67
CA GLN A 168 -0.01 3.31 -21.12
C GLN A 168 -0.60 1.91 -21.44
N GLN A 169 -1.93 1.76 -21.49
CA GLN A 169 -2.63 0.49 -21.77
C GLN A 169 -2.31 -0.67 -20.80
N LEU A 170 -1.74 -0.36 -19.63
CA LEU A 170 -1.42 -1.35 -18.60
C LEU A 170 -2.61 -1.70 -17.69
N ALA A 171 -3.56 -0.78 -17.51
CA ALA A 171 -4.77 -1.02 -16.74
C ALA A 171 -5.58 -2.26 -17.22
N PRO A 172 -6.03 -2.33 -18.50
CA PRO A 172 -6.74 -3.51 -19.00
C PRO A 172 -5.87 -4.78 -19.01
N LEU A 173 -4.56 -4.63 -19.21
CA LEU A 173 -3.59 -5.71 -19.14
C LEU A 173 -3.56 -6.32 -17.73
N PHE A 174 -3.48 -5.50 -16.67
CA PHE A 174 -3.50 -5.98 -15.30
C PHE A 174 -4.80 -6.70 -14.96
N PHE A 175 -5.94 -6.20 -15.45
CA PHE A 175 -7.21 -6.92 -15.26
C PHE A 175 -7.18 -8.32 -15.89
N THR A 176 -6.70 -8.41 -17.14
CA THR A 176 -6.56 -9.67 -17.86
C THR A 176 -5.62 -10.65 -17.13
N VAL A 177 -4.46 -10.16 -16.68
CA VAL A 177 -3.46 -10.98 -15.99
C VAL A 177 -3.97 -11.47 -14.63
N ILE A 178 -4.68 -10.62 -13.89
CA ILE A 178 -5.30 -11.02 -12.62
C ILE A 178 -6.34 -12.11 -12.88
N GLN A 179 -7.24 -11.92 -13.85
CA GLN A 179 -8.27 -12.88 -14.17
C GLN A 179 -7.68 -14.24 -14.58
N ARG A 180 -6.62 -14.23 -15.39
CA ARG A 180 -5.89 -15.44 -15.79
C ARG A 180 -5.30 -16.20 -14.59
N ASN A 181 -4.74 -15.46 -13.64
CA ASN A 181 -3.92 -16.05 -12.58
C ASN A 181 -4.66 -16.26 -11.26
N ILE A 182 -5.87 -15.74 -11.09
CA ILE A 182 -6.64 -15.66 -9.83
C ILE A 182 -6.74 -17.00 -9.08
N ALA A 183 -6.75 -18.12 -9.80
CA ALA A 183 -6.77 -19.47 -9.24
C ALA A 183 -5.52 -19.81 -8.40
N THR A 184 -4.39 -19.15 -8.67
CA THR A 184 -3.08 -19.43 -8.05
C THR A 184 -2.64 -18.34 -7.05
N PHE A 185 -3.45 -17.31 -6.87
CA PHE A 185 -3.20 -16.27 -5.87
C PHE A 185 -3.17 -16.86 -4.48
N LYS A 186 -2.14 -16.55 -3.70
CA LYS A 186 -2.14 -16.79 -2.25
C LYS A 186 -2.75 -15.59 -1.53
N PRO A 187 -3.14 -15.72 -0.25
CA PRO A 187 -3.71 -14.60 0.52
C PRO A 187 -2.87 -13.31 0.48
N GLN A 188 -1.54 -13.43 0.48
CA GLN A 188 -0.64 -12.28 0.38
C GLN A 188 -0.76 -11.58 -0.97
N ASP A 189 -0.80 -12.34 -2.07
CA ASP A 189 -0.92 -11.78 -3.43
C ASP A 189 -2.29 -11.10 -3.58
N LEU A 190 -3.34 -11.75 -3.08
CA LEU A 190 -4.73 -11.26 -3.17
C LEU A 190 -4.90 -9.96 -2.40
N THR A 191 -4.41 -9.92 -1.16
CA THR A 191 -4.48 -8.72 -0.33
C THR A 191 -3.64 -7.58 -0.90
N ASN A 192 -2.50 -7.87 -1.54
CA ASN A 192 -1.70 -6.85 -2.22
C ASN A 192 -2.40 -6.27 -3.44
N VAL A 193 -3.06 -7.08 -4.27
CA VAL A 193 -3.85 -6.59 -5.41
C VAL A 193 -5.03 -5.74 -4.95
N LEU A 194 -5.82 -6.21 -3.98
CA LEU A 194 -6.95 -5.45 -3.44
C LEU A 194 -6.49 -4.10 -2.87
N ARG A 195 -5.38 -4.10 -2.11
CA ARG A 195 -4.78 -2.87 -1.57
C ARG A 195 -4.29 -1.92 -2.65
N ALA A 196 -3.65 -2.45 -3.69
CA ALA A 196 -3.20 -1.62 -4.81
C ALA A 196 -4.39 -0.95 -5.49
N PHE A 197 -5.46 -1.69 -5.78
CA PHE A 197 -6.70 -1.11 -6.34
C PHE A 197 -7.32 -0.04 -5.45
N ALA A 198 -7.40 -0.28 -4.13
CA ALA A 198 -7.84 0.72 -3.17
C ALA A 198 -6.96 1.99 -3.21
N GLN A 199 -5.64 1.84 -3.28
CA GLN A 199 -4.69 2.95 -3.37
C GLN A 199 -4.81 3.72 -4.70
N TYR A 200 -5.17 3.04 -5.79
CA TYR A 200 -5.51 3.65 -7.07
C TYR A 200 -6.83 4.43 -7.06
N GLY A 201 -7.62 4.33 -5.99
CA GLY A 201 -8.95 4.94 -5.89
C GLY A 201 -10.01 4.22 -6.72
N ILE A 202 -9.74 2.97 -7.13
CA ILE A 202 -10.70 2.12 -7.84
C ILE A 202 -11.80 1.73 -6.85
N THR A 203 -13.05 1.76 -7.31
CA THR A 203 -14.19 1.31 -6.53
C THR A 203 -14.54 -0.15 -6.82
N TRP A 204 -15.27 -0.81 -5.93
CA TRP A 204 -15.75 -2.16 -6.16
C TRP A 204 -16.66 -2.26 -7.39
N ASN A 205 -17.46 -1.22 -7.65
CA ASN A 205 -18.27 -1.12 -8.86
C ASN A 205 -17.41 -1.10 -10.14
N ASP A 206 -16.27 -0.41 -10.13
CA ASP A 206 -15.34 -0.44 -11.27
C ASP A 206 -14.80 -1.86 -11.49
N LEU A 207 -14.41 -2.56 -10.41
CA LEU A 207 -13.97 -3.97 -10.50
C LEU A 207 -15.07 -4.90 -11.00
N GLN A 208 -16.33 -4.63 -10.65
CA GLN A 208 -17.48 -5.38 -11.16
C GLN A 208 -17.69 -5.14 -12.66
N GLN A 209 -17.60 -3.89 -13.13
CA GLN A 209 -17.69 -3.56 -14.56
C GLN A 209 -16.58 -4.24 -15.39
N GLN A 210 -15.42 -4.45 -14.77
CA GLN A 210 -14.28 -5.17 -15.36
C GLN A 210 -14.34 -6.69 -15.13
N GLN A 211 -15.47 -7.22 -14.65
CA GLN A 211 -15.69 -8.66 -14.42
C GLN A 211 -14.71 -9.31 -13.42
N LEU A 212 -14.08 -8.51 -12.56
CA LEU A 212 -13.12 -9.00 -11.55
C LEU A 212 -13.70 -9.18 -10.16
N ALA A 213 -14.81 -8.53 -9.82
CA ALA A 213 -15.42 -8.62 -8.50
C ALA A 213 -15.73 -10.07 -8.10
N ARG A 214 -16.39 -10.84 -8.99
CA ARG A 214 -16.74 -12.25 -8.72
C ARG A 214 -15.50 -13.13 -8.55
N PRO A 215 -14.51 -13.14 -9.47
CA PRO A 215 -13.25 -13.88 -9.28
C PRO A 215 -12.51 -13.53 -7.97
N LEU A 216 -12.48 -12.25 -7.58
CA LEU A 216 -11.86 -11.81 -6.34
C LEU A 216 -12.60 -12.36 -5.11
N CYS A 217 -13.94 -12.30 -5.11
CA CYS A 217 -14.76 -12.92 -4.06
C CYS A 217 -14.50 -14.43 -3.97
N ASP A 218 -14.53 -15.15 -5.10
CA ASP A 218 -14.33 -16.59 -5.13
C ASP A 218 -12.93 -16.98 -4.60
N ALA A 219 -11.89 -16.20 -4.91
CA ALA A 219 -10.55 -16.38 -4.34
C ALA A 219 -10.52 -16.14 -2.81
N ILE A 220 -11.21 -15.10 -2.32
CA ILE A 220 -11.34 -14.85 -0.88
C ILE A 220 -12.01 -16.05 -0.20
N ARG A 221 -13.11 -16.59 -0.75
CA ARG A 221 -13.82 -17.73 -0.15
C ARG A 221 -12.96 -18.98 -0.14
N ARG A 222 -12.30 -19.29 -1.26
CA ARG A 222 -11.41 -20.45 -1.40
C ARG A 222 -10.31 -20.45 -0.33
N ASP A 223 -9.64 -19.32 -0.17
CA ASP A 223 -8.42 -19.23 0.63
C ASP A 223 -8.65 -18.75 2.06
N ALA A 224 -9.89 -18.46 2.47
CA ALA A 224 -10.24 -17.90 3.78
C ALA A 224 -9.58 -18.65 4.96
N HIS A 225 -9.50 -19.98 4.89
CA HIS A 225 -8.88 -20.83 5.92
C HIS A 225 -7.35 -20.62 6.06
N THR A 226 -6.68 -20.08 5.04
CA THR A 226 -5.23 -19.79 5.04
C THR A 226 -4.90 -18.34 5.42
N PHE A 227 -5.91 -17.48 5.59
CA PHE A 227 -5.68 -16.11 6.04
C PHE A 227 -5.08 -16.09 7.44
N ASN A 228 -4.07 -15.26 7.67
CA ASN A 228 -3.61 -14.92 9.02
C ASN A 228 -4.13 -13.51 9.38
N HIS A 229 -3.90 -13.08 10.61
CA HIS A 229 -4.36 -11.77 11.09
C HIS A 229 -3.92 -10.59 10.21
N ARG A 230 -2.72 -10.65 9.59
CA ARG A 230 -2.24 -9.60 8.67
C ARG A 230 -3.00 -9.61 7.36
N HIS A 231 -3.24 -10.78 6.77
CA HIS A 231 -4.04 -10.92 5.55
C HIS A 231 -5.46 -10.41 5.78
N THR A 232 -6.10 -10.79 6.90
CA THR A 232 -7.43 -10.32 7.28
C THR A 232 -7.48 -8.81 7.41
N THR A 233 -6.56 -8.22 8.17
CA THR A 233 -6.48 -6.75 8.34
C THR A 233 -6.34 -6.04 6.99
N ASN A 234 -5.40 -6.50 6.16
CA ASN A 234 -5.12 -5.89 4.87
C ASN A 234 -6.29 -6.00 3.90
N MET A 235 -6.99 -7.14 3.91
CA MET A 235 -8.20 -7.34 3.11
C MET A 235 -9.31 -6.40 3.55
N LEU A 236 -9.63 -6.32 4.85
CA LEU A 236 -10.70 -5.47 5.35
C LEU A 236 -10.41 -3.99 5.09
N TRP A 237 -9.16 -3.57 5.29
CA TRP A 237 -8.73 -2.24 4.91
C TRP A 237 -8.96 -1.99 3.41
N ALA A 238 -8.55 -2.92 2.54
CA ALA A 238 -8.73 -2.75 1.10
C ALA A 238 -10.23 -2.69 0.72
N LEU A 239 -11.04 -3.65 1.17
CA LEU A 239 -12.47 -3.72 0.85
C LEU A 239 -13.22 -2.45 1.28
N SER A 240 -12.90 -1.90 2.46
CA SER A 240 -13.49 -0.64 2.92
C SER A 240 -13.10 0.57 2.05
N HIS A 241 -11.86 0.60 1.53
CA HIS A 241 -11.38 1.66 0.64
C HIS A 241 -11.81 1.45 -0.82
N LEU A 242 -12.19 0.23 -1.20
CA LEU A 242 -12.91 -0.08 -2.44
C LEU A 242 -14.41 0.31 -2.35
N ARG A 243 -14.83 0.95 -1.25
CA ARG A 243 -16.19 1.48 -1.01
C ARG A 243 -17.28 0.42 -0.92
N LEU A 244 -16.94 -0.78 -0.46
CA LEU A 244 -17.94 -1.76 -0.05
C LEU A 244 -18.58 -1.32 1.27
N SER A 245 -19.90 -1.42 1.36
CA SER A 245 -20.66 -1.40 2.61
C SER A 245 -20.83 -2.82 3.14
N TRP A 246 -21.26 -2.97 4.40
CA TRP A 246 -21.60 -4.30 4.94
C TRP A 246 -22.74 -4.97 4.17
N GLN A 247 -23.66 -4.20 3.58
CA GLN A 247 -24.72 -4.76 2.74
C GLN A 247 -24.16 -5.34 1.45
N ASP A 248 -23.20 -4.66 0.82
CA ASP A 248 -22.52 -5.20 -0.36
C ASP A 248 -21.75 -6.47 0.00
N ILE A 249 -21.05 -6.48 1.14
CA ILE A 249 -20.36 -7.67 1.66
C ILE A 249 -21.31 -8.86 1.80
N LYS A 250 -22.54 -8.65 2.28
CA LYS A 250 -23.58 -9.68 2.34
C LYS A 250 -24.07 -10.12 0.96
N GLN A 251 -24.30 -9.19 0.04
CA GLN A 251 -24.70 -9.50 -1.34
C GLN A 251 -23.64 -10.34 -2.07
N TRP A 252 -22.37 -10.12 -1.75
CA TRP A 252 -21.27 -10.93 -2.22
C TRP A 252 -21.00 -12.16 -1.35
N GLU A 253 -21.85 -12.53 -0.40
CA GLU A 253 -21.71 -13.72 0.45
C GLU A 253 -20.32 -13.83 1.10
N LEU A 254 -19.78 -12.69 1.56
CA LEU A 254 -18.47 -12.60 2.22
C LEU A 254 -18.61 -12.35 3.72
N ASP A 255 -19.80 -12.04 4.23
CA ASP A 255 -20.07 -11.69 5.62
C ASP A 255 -19.69 -12.83 6.59
N ALA A 256 -20.23 -14.04 6.39
CA ALA A 256 -19.93 -15.20 7.23
C ALA A 256 -18.43 -15.55 7.22
N ILE A 257 -17.79 -15.39 6.07
CA ILE A 257 -16.35 -15.64 5.88
C ILE A 257 -15.53 -14.59 6.62
N ILE A 258 -15.89 -13.32 6.50
CA ILE A 258 -15.22 -12.22 7.20
C ILE A 258 -15.34 -12.40 8.71
N ILE A 259 -16.51 -12.77 9.23
CA ILE A 259 -16.70 -13.08 10.64
C ILE A 259 -15.79 -14.24 11.05
N GLN A 260 -15.77 -15.34 10.30
CA GLN A 260 -14.93 -16.51 10.61
C GLN A 260 -13.43 -16.17 10.68
N ILE A 261 -12.90 -15.45 9.68
CA ILE A 261 -11.48 -15.08 9.65
C ILE A 261 -11.13 -14.02 10.71
N LEU A 262 -12.09 -13.17 11.11
CA LEU A 262 -11.92 -12.22 12.21
C LEU A 262 -11.87 -12.95 13.55
N THR A 263 -12.83 -13.84 13.82
CA THR A 263 -12.86 -14.66 15.04
C THR A 263 -11.55 -15.41 15.25
N ARG A 264 -10.98 -15.98 14.18
CA ARG A 264 -9.67 -16.65 14.23
C ARG A 264 -8.48 -15.69 14.33
N GLY A 265 -8.54 -14.54 13.67
CA GLY A 265 -7.40 -13.62 13.51
C GLY A 265 -7.23 -12.60 14.65
N ILE A 266 -8.32 -12.17 15.29
CA ILE A 266 -8.29 -11.15 16.36
C ILE A 266 -7.42 -11.57 17.56
N PRO A 267 -7.40 -12.84 18.02
CA PRO A 267 -6.52 -13.26 19.12
C PRO A 267 -5.03 -13.00 18.87
N GLU A 268 -4.58 -13.07 17.61
CA GLU A 268 -3.18 -12.85 17.21
C GLU A 268 -2.91 -11.47 16.59
N ILE A 269 -3.92 -10.61 16.54
CA ILE A 269 -3.82 -9.35 15.81
C ILE A 269 -2.73 -8.44 16.39
N SER A 270 -1.95 -7.84 15.49
CA SER A 270 -0.91 -6.88 15.85
C SER A 270 -1.50 -5.53 16.28
N PRO A 271 -0.75 -4.68 17.01
CA PRO A 271 -1.23 -3.38 17.42
C PRO A 271 -1.71 -2.49 16.27
N ILE A 272 -0.94 -2.44 15.18
CA ILE A 272 -1.33 -1.71 13.97
C ILE A 272 -2.59 -2.33 13.34
N GLY A 273 -2.68 -3.67 13.33
CA GLY A 273 -3.82 -4.38 12.79
C GLY A 273 -5.12 -4.13 13.56
N THR A 274 -5.06 -3.92 14.88
CA THR A 274 -6.22 -3.56 15.70
C THR A 274 -6.88 -2.29 15.19
N GLY A 275 -6.11 -1.20 15.03
CA GLY A 275 -6.64 0.08 14.57
C GLY A 275 -7.23 0.00 13.16
N TYR A 276 -6.53 -0.66 12.22
CA TYR A 276 -7.03 -0.81 10.85
C TYR A 276 -8.27 -1.68 10.74
N THR A 277 -8.36 -2.75 11.52
CA THR A 277 -9.54 -3.62 11.55
C THR A 277 -10.76 -2.85 12.07
N LEU A 278 -10.62 -2.13 13.19
CA LEU A 278 -11.71 -1.33 13.75
C LEU A 278 -12.19 -0.25 12.75
N ARG A 279 -11.25 0.46 12.13
CA ARG A 279 -11.56 1.49 11.11
C ARG A 279 -12.23 0.89 9.86
N ALA A 280 -11.80 -0.28 9.40
CA ALA A 280 -12.42 -0.94 8.27
C ALA A 280 -13.88 -1.31 8.58
N LEU A 281 -14.13 -1.85 9.77
CA LEU A 281 -15.47 -2.21 10.24
C LEU A 281 -16.39 -0.99 10.31
N THR A 282 -15.93 0.15 10.83
CA THR A 282 -16.73 1.39 10.85
C THR A 282 -16.97 1.93 9.45
N HIS A 283 -16.02 1.81 8.53
CA HIS A 283 -16.21 2.19 7.12
C HIS A 283 -17.22 1.31 6.38
N PHE A 284 -17.41 0.04 6.80
CA PHE A 284 -18.51 -0.79 6.30
C PHE A 284 -19.89 -0.32 6.78
N GLY A 285 -19.95 0.69 7.66
CA GLY A 285 -21.18 1.21 8.25
C GLY A 285 -21.66 0.41 9.46
N LEU A 286 -20.79 -0.39 10.07
CA LEU A 286 -21.13 -1.19 11.25
C LEU A 286 -21.05 -0.36 12.53
N MET A 287 -22.00 -0.59 13.43
CA MET A 287 -22.07 -0.03 14.78
C MET A 287 -21.61 -1.08 15.80
N TRP A 288 -21.37 -0.66 17.05
CA TRP A 288 -20.93 -1.62 18.08
C TRP A 288 -21.92 -2.76 18.31
N HIS A 289 -23.22 -2.47 18.22
CA HIS A 289 -24.27 -3.48 18.33
C HIS A 289 -24.09 -4.63 17.32
N ASP A 290 -23.65 -4.34 16.10
CA ASP A 290 -23.39 -5.36 15.09
C ASP A 290 -22.23 -6.28 15.51
N MET A 291 -21.21 -5.74 16.21
CA MET A 291 -20.11 -6.54 16.75
C MET A 291 -20.62 -7.54 17.80
N GLN A 292 -21.61 -7.15 18.60
CA GLN A 292 -22.22 -8.00 19.61
C GLN A 292 -23.05 -9.11 18.95
N VAL A 293 -23.83 -8.77 17.92
CA VAL A 293 -24.61 -9.74 17.13
C VAL A 293 -23.69 -10.74 16.42
N MET A 294 -22.53 -10.31 15.96
CA MET A 294 -21.52 -11.18 15.33
C MET A 294 -20.59 -11.88 16.34
N HIS A 295 -20.76 -11.66 17.64
CA HIS A 295 -19.88 -12.18 18.71
C HIS A 295 -18.38 -11.82 18.55
N LEU A 296 -18.10 -10.64 17.98
CA LEU A 296 -16.75 -10.09 17.81
C LEU A 296 -16.38 -9.08 18.89
N ASP A 297 -17.37 -8.55 19.62
CA ASP A 297 -17.22 -7.48 20.61
C ASP A 297 -16.19 -7.82 21.69
N VAL A 298 -16.29 -8.98 22.35
CA VAL A 298 -15.36 -9.39 23.41
C VAL A 298 -13.93 -9.51 22.87
N LEU A 299 -13.78 -10.17 21.71
CA LEU A 299 -12.47 -10.35 21.06
C LEU A 299 -11.83 -9.01 20.70
N LEU A 300 -12.61 -8.06 20.17
CA LEU A 300 -12.12 -6.73 19.80
C LEU A 300 -11.72 -5.92 21.04
N LEU A 301 -12.51 -5.96 22.11
CA LEU A 301 -12.16 -5.29 23.38
C LEU A 301 -10.86 -5.86 23.97
N GLU A 302 -10.70 -7.18 23.99
CA GLU A 302 -9.47 -7.83 24.45
C GLU A 302 -8.26 -7.47 23.57
N ALA A 303 -8.44 -7.42 22.25
CA ALA A 303 -7.37 -7.03 21.34
C ALA A 303 -6.93 -5.58 21.56
N ILE A 304 -7.87 -4.64 21.80
CA ILE A 304 -7.55 -3.26 22.14
C ILE A 304 -6.74 -3.22 23.45
N LYS A 305 -7.20 -3.89 24.51
CA LYS A 305 -6.51 -3.94 25.82
C LYS A 305 -5.09 -4.49 25.68
N ARG A 306 -4.96 -5.66 25.04
CA ARG A 306 -3.68 -6.36 24.84
C ARG A 306 -2.67 -5.53 24.05
N ASN A 307 -3.13 -4.72 23.10
CA ASN A 307 -2.26 -4.00 22.19
C ASN A 307 -2.06 -2.52 22.55
N ALA A 308 -2.85 -1.94 23.45
CA ALA A 308 -2.90 -0.51 23.72
C ALA A 308 -1.52 0.13 23.92
N THR A 309 -0.70 -0.43 24.81
CA THR A 309 0.64 0.10 25.15
C THR A 309 1.66 0.00 24.01
N ARG A 310 1.35 -0.75 22.95
CA ARG A 310 2.20 -0.92 21.76
C ARG A 310 1.65 -0.18 20.53
N LEU A 311 0.53 0.55 20.68
CA LEU A 311 -0.02 1.36 19.59
C LEU A 311 0.87 2.56 19.31
N THR A 312 1.17 2.81 18.04
CA THR A 312 1.77 4.09 17.62
C THR A 312 0.78 5.23 17.81
N PRO A 313 1.20 6.51 17.80
CA PRO A 313 0.29 7.66 17.81
C PRO A 313 -0.87 7.52 16.81
N ALA A 314 -0.57 7.22 15.54
CA ALA A 314 -1.59 6.96 14.52
C ALA A 314 -2.51 5.77 14.86
N GLY A 315 -1.96 4.70 15.45
CA GLY A 315 -2.74 3.56 15.93
C GLY A 315 -3.72 3.92 17.05
N ILE A 316 -3.30 4.79 17.98
CA ILE A 316 -4.16 5.31 19.06
C ILE A 316 -5.29 6.14 18.45
N VAL A 317 -4.97 7.07 17.56
CA VAL A 317 -5.98 7.91 16.89
C VAL A 317 -7.00 7.05 16.14
N ASN A 318 -6.54 6.11 15.31
CA ASN A 318 -7.41 5.20 14.56
C ASN A 318 -8.34 4.41 15.48
N THR A 319 -7.82 3.92 16.62
CA THR A 319 -8.60 3.16 17.60
C THR A 319 -9.67 4.03 18.25
N LEU A 320 -9.31 5.23 18.75
CA LEU A 320 -10.26 6.14 19.40
C LEU A 320 -11.32 6.67 18.44
N GLN A 321 -10.94 7.01 17.20
CA GLN A 321 -11.89 7.42 16.17
C GLN A 321 -12.87 6.31 15.82
N ALA A 322 -12.39 5.06 15.69
CA ALA A 322 -13.27 3.94 15.43
C ALA A 322 -14.24 3.71 16.60
N LEU A 323 -13.78 3.81 17.85
CA LEU A 323 -14.66 3.73 19.02
C LEU A 323 -15.75 4.82 19.01
N VAL A 324 -15.41 6.08 18.66
CA VAL A 324 -16.41 7.14 18.48
C VAL A 324 -17.41 6.77 17.39
N GLN A 325 -16.95 6.29 16.24
CA GLN A 325 -17.81 5.90 15.12
C GLN A 325 -18.72 4.71 15.46
N PHE A 326 -18.24 3.78 16.29
CA PHE A 326 -19.04 2.70 16.83
C PHE A 326 -20.10 3.14 17.85
N GLY A 327 -20.06 4.40 18.29
CA GLY A 327 -21.02 5.00 19.22
C GLY A 327 -20.54 5.06 20.68
N PHE A 328 -19.25 4.86 20.96
CA PHE A 328 -18.75 4.93 22.34
C PHE A 328 -18.70 6.37 22.85
N SER A 329 -19.28 6.58 24.03
CA SER A 329 -18.95 7.72 24.89
C SER A 329 -17.67 7.43 25.68
N TRP A 330 -17.05 8.46 26.26
CA TRP A 330 -15.92 8.24 27.18
C TRP A 330 -16.30 7.37 28.37
N GLN A 331 -17.52 7.54 28.90
CA GLN A 331 -18.04 6.70 29.99
C GLN A 331 -18.13 5.22 29.59
N ALA A 332 -18.57 4.92 28.35
CA ALA A 332 -18.59 3.55 27.85
C ALA A 332 -17.17 2.96 27.73
N ILE A 333 -16.19 3.76 27.27
CA ILE A 333 -14.78 3.37 27.23
C ILE A 333 -14.25 3.04 28.64
N GLN A 334 -14.67 3.81 29.66
CA GLN A 334 -14.34 3.53 31.06
C GLN A 334 -14.99 2.24 31.56
N GLN A 335 -16.28 2.04 31.29
CA GLN A 335 -17.03 0.84 31.69
C GLN A 335 -16.46 -0.44 31.08
N CYS A 336 -15.95 -0.39 29.84
CA CYS A 336 -15.29 -1.52 29.20
C CYS A 336 -13.83 -1.71 29.64
N HIS A 337 -13.33 -0.92 30.60
CA HIS A 337 -11.94 -0.93 31.08
C HIS A 337 -10.90 -0.65 29.96
N LEU A 338 -11.23 0.21 29.01
CA LEU A 338 -10.33 0.65 27.94
C LEU A 338 -9.65 1.99 28.24
N ALA A 339 -10.22 2.81 29.13
CA ALA A 339 -9.73 4.16 29.40
C ALA A 339 -8.27 4.17 29.87
N GLN A 340 -7.94 3.41 30.92
CA GLN A 340 -6.59 3.34 31.46
C GLN A 340 -5.53 2.93 30.41
N PRO A 341 -5.65 1.77 29.72
CA PRO A 341 -4.61 1.33 28.79
C PRO A 341 -4.43 2.28 27.60
N LEU A 342 -5.50 2.95 27.13
CA LEU A 342 -5.41 3.94 26.05
C LEU A 342 -4.76 5.25 26.52
N MET A 343 -5.05 5.69 27.75
CA MET A 343 -4.41 6.88 28.33
C MET A 343 -2.93 6.64 28.62
N ASP A 344 -2.56 5.46 29.09
CA ASP A 344 -1.16 5.06 29.29
C ASP A 344 -0.40 5.08 27.95
N ALA A 345 -1.03 4.61 26.87
CA ALA A 345 -0.45 4.66 25.53
C ALA A 345 -0.23 6.10 25.03
N ILE A 346 -1.21 7.00 25.24
CA ILE A 346 -1.06 8.43 24.93
C ILE A 346 0.12 9.02 25.70
N TYR A 347 0.18 8.77 27.01
CA TYR A 347 1.23 9.28 27.88
C TYR A 347 2.62 8.78 27.45
N TYR A 348 2.76 7.46 27.25
CA TYR A 348 4.02 6.84 26.83
C TYR A 348 4.53 7.39 25.49
N HIS A 349 3.61 7.72 24.56
CA HIS A 349 3.96 8.23 23.24
C HIS A 349 3.90 9.75 23.09
N THR A 350 3.76 10.51 24.18
CA THR A 350 3.59 11.98 24.15
C THR A 350 4.50 12.69 23.15
N LYS A 351 5.82 12.43 23.21
CA LYS A 351 6.82 13.08 22.34
C LYS A 351 6.82 12.61 20.87
N LYS A 352 6.12 11.52 20.57
CA LYS A 352 6.02 10.94 19.22
C LYS A 352 4.75 11.40 18.49
N PHE A 353 3.80 12.02 19.19
CA PHE A 353 2.67 12.67 18.52
C PHE A 353 3.18 13.86 17.70
N ASP A 354 2.57 14.04 16.55
CA ASP A 354 2.80 15.15 15.64
C ASP A 354 1.55 16.03 15.55
N TYR A 355 1.64 17.11 14.77
CA TYR A 355 0.51 18.03 14.59
C TYR A 355 -0.75 17.32 14.06
N GLU A 356 -0.60 16.45 13.06
CA GLU A 356 -1.73 15.82 12.39
C GLU A 356 -2.48 14.86 13.33
N THR A 357 -1.74 14.00 14.03
CA THR A 357 -2.32 13.05 14.98
C THR A 357 -3.03 13.78 16.13
N VAL A 358 -2.47 14.88 16.64
CA VAL A 358 -3.14 15.71 17.67
C VAL A 358 -4.39 16.38 17.12
N GLN A 359 -4.35 16.94 15.91
CA GLN A 359 -5.52 17.56 15.27
C GLN A 359 -6.64 16.54 15.06
N GLN A 360 -6.30 15.30 14.70
CA GLN A 360 -7.26 14.21 14.56
C GLN A 360 -7.87 13.78 15.90
N LEU A 361 -7.12 13.81 17.00
CA LEU A 361 -7.65 13.57 18.35
C LEU A 361 -8.61 14.67 18.82
N GLN A 362 -8.35 15.94 18.47
CA GLN A 362 -9.25 17.05 18.82
C GLN A 362 -10.64 16.92 18.20
N LYS A 363 -10.78 16.14 17.12
CA LYS A 363 -12.07 15.87 16.45
C LYS A 363 -12.91 14.81 17.17
N LEU A 364 -12.38 14.14 18.18
CA LEU A 364 -13.14 13.16 18.95
C LEU A 364 -14.25 13.86 19.74
N SER A 365 -15.46 13.33 19.70
CA SER A 365 -16.62 13.90 20.40
C SER A 365 -16.40 14.03 21.91
N PHE A 366 -15.61 13.14 22.49
CA PHE A 366 -15.25 13.16 23.91
C PHE A 366 -13.90 13.81 24.22
N TRP A 367 -13.25 14.49 23.26
CA TRP A 367 -11.96 15.17 23.48
C TRP A 367 -11.91 16.01 24.79
N PRO A 368 -12.94 16.83 25.13
CA PRO A 368 -12.91 17.62 26.36
C PRO A 368 -12.90 16.80 27.65
N GLN A 369 -13.33 15.54 27.59
CA GLN A 369 -13.46 14.63 28.73
C GLN A 369 -12.19 13.79 28.95
N LEU A 370 -11.23 13.81 28.02
CA LEU A 370 -10.01 13.03 28.13
C LEU A 370 -9.15 13.52 29.31
N PRO A 371 -8.78 12.64 30.26
CA PRO A 371 -7.99 12.99 31.43
C PRO A 371 -6.50 13.11 31.08
N LEU A 372 -6.16 14.02 30.16
CA LEU A 372 -4.79 14.23 29.71
C LEU A 372 -3.94 14.85 30.85
N PRO A 373 -2.80 14.23 31.23
CA PRO A 373 -1.85 14.83 32.16
C PRO A 373 -1.33 16.18 31.66
N TRP A 374 -0.87 17.04 32.58
CA TRP A 374 -0.42 18.39 32.24
C TRP A 374 0.69 18.40 31.19
N ASP A 375 1.67 17.51 31.28
CA ASP A 375 2.77 17.41 30.31
C ASP A 375 2.27 17.10 28.89
N VAL A 376 1.28 16.22 28.77
CA VAL A 376 0.65 15.86 27.50
C VAL A 376 -0.10 17.06 26.92
N LYS A 377 -0.93 17.72 27.75
CA LYS A 377 -1.67 18.93 27.34
C LYS A 377 -0.71 20.02 26.85
N LYS A 378 0.38 20.26 27.58
CA LYS A 378 1.41 21.25 27.22
C LYS A 378 2.08 20.91 25.88
N HIS A 379 2.47 19.64 25.69
CA HIS A 379 3.09 19.21 24.44
C HIS A 379 2.14 19.38 23.24
N PHE A 380 0.89 18.91 23.38
CA PHE A 380 -0.13 19.01 22.33
C PHE A 380 -0.45 20.47 22.00
N HIS A 381 -0.59 21.34 23.00
CA HIS A 381 -0.78 22.77 22.77
C HIS A 381 0.39 23.39 22.00
N THR A 382 1.63 23.00 22.32
CA THR A 382 2.83 23.47 21.62
C THR A 382 2.84 23.05 20.15
N LEU A 383 2.46 21.80 19.84
CA LEU A 383 2.38 21.31 18.46
C LEU A 383 1.35 22.10 17.64
N LEU A 384 0.18 22.36 18.23
CA LEU A 384 -0.89 23.10 17.58
C LEU A 384 -0.54 24.58 17.37
N ALA A 385 0.15 25.21 18.33
CA ALA A 385 0.55 26.62 18.25
C ALA A 385 1.71 26.89 17.27
N LYS A 386 2.60 25.92 17.03
CA LYS A 386 3.71 26.07 16.07
C LYS A 386 3.24 26.13 14.61
N SER A 387 2.10 25.50 14.29
CA SER A 387 1.54 25.47 12.93
C SER A 387 0.85 26.79 12.55
N SER A 388 0.33 27.56 13.52
CA SER A 388 -0.26 28.89 13.27
C SER A 388 0.76 29.99 12.97
N ALA A 389 2.07 29.71 13.02
CA ALA A 389 3.14 30.71 12.93
C ALA A 389 4.09 30.55 11.72
N ILE A 390 3.86 29.61 10.79
CA ILE A 390 4.79 29.32 9.69
C ILE A 390 4.03 29.21 8.35
N PRO A 391 4.38 30.01 7.30
CA PRO A 391 3.88 29.77 5.95
C PRO A 391 4.45 28.46 5.39
N ILE A 392 3.56 27.69 4.76
CA ILE A 392 3.73 26.31 4.32
C ILE A 392 5.01 26.14 3.49
N SER A 393 5.98 25.40 4.03
CA SER A 393 7.07 24.78 3.27
C SER A 393 6.93 23.26 3.38
N VAL A 394 6.64 22.63 2.25
CA VAL A 394 6.36 21.19 2.15
C VAL A 394 7.70 20.45 2.08
N SER A 395 8.16 19.93 3.22
CA SER A 395 9.25 18.96 3.27
C SER A 395 8.69 17.54 3.28
N PRO A 396 9.26 16.61 2.48
CA PRO A 396 8.73 15.26 2.33
C PRO A 396 9.00 14.43 3.59
N MET A 397 7.94 14.07 4.31
CA MET A 397 8.02 13.16 5.45
C MET A 397 8.20 11.71 5.02
N LYS A 398 9.01 10.99 5.80
CA LYS A 398 9.26 9.55 5.72
C LYS A 398 7.94 8.77 5.72
N THR A 399 7.76 7.95 4.70
CA THR A 399 6.61 7.06 4.47
C THR A 399 6.55 5.94 5.51
N VAL A 400 5.81 6.18 6.59
CA VAL A 400 4.99 5.13 7.23
C VAL A 400 3.55 5.58 7.07
N PHE A 401 2.90 5.16 5.97
CA PHE A 401 1.48 5.37 5.67
C PHE A 401 0.96 6.81 5.86
N ASN A 402 0.92 7.59 4.79
CA ASN A 402 0.11 8.80 4.72
C ASN A 402 -1.04 8.59 3.71
N PRO A 403 -2.29 8.31 4.13
CA PRO A 403 -3.41 8.28 3.21
C PRO A 403 -3.73 9.71 2.80
N VAL A 404 -3.20 10.13 1.65
CA VAL A 404 -3.66 11.37 1.02
C VAL A 404 -5.17 11.25 0.82
N SER A 405 -5.88 12.24 1.35
CA SER A 405 -7.31 12.43 1.19
C SER A 405 -7.71 12.26 -0.28
N ALA A 406 -8.33 11.12 -0.58
CA ALA A 406 -9.05 10.97 -1.84
C ALA A 406 -10.25 11.93 -1.81
N GLN A 407 -10.05 13.15 -2.31
CA GLN A 407 -11.18 14.01 -2.67
C GLN A 407 -12.05 13.22 -3.66
N PRO A 408 -13.38 13.19 -3.48
CA PRO A 408 -14.26 12.54 -4.44
C PRO A 408 -14.15 13.27 -5.79
N ARG A 409 -13.59 12.61 -6.80
CA ARG A 409 -13.69 13.07 -8.19
C ARG A 409 -15.15 12.95 -8.60
N MET A 410 -15.80 14.09 -8.82
CA MET A 410 -17.04 14.16 -9.58
C MET A 410 -16.76 13.65 -10.99
N PHE A 411 -17.36 12.52 -11.34
CA PHE A 411 -17.54 12.17 -12.75
C PHE A 411 -18.50 13.21 -13.34
N ALA A 412 -17.96 14.19 -14.05
CA ALA A 412 -18.78 15.08 -14.87
C ALA A 412 -19.41 14.21 -15.97
N LYS A 413 -20.69 13.85 -15.79
CA LYS A 413 -21.52 13.40 -16.91
C LYS A 413 -21.63 14.59 -17.85
N SER A 414 -21.07 14.46 -19.05
CA SER A 414 -21.36 15.32 -20.19
C SER A 414 -22.86 15.17 -20.52
N VAL A 415 -23.67 16.07 -19.96
CA VAL A 415 -25.04 16.30 -20.41
C VAL A 415 -24.92 17.18 -21.66
N THR A 416 -25.05 16.57 -22.83
CA THR A 416 -25.33 17.30 -24.06
C THR A 416 -26.76 17.82 -23.96
N THR A 417 -26.89 19.11 -23.66
CA THR A 417 -28.14 19.87 -23.74
C THR A 417 -28.58 19.95 -25.20
N HIS A 418 -29.58 19.16 -25.58
CA HIS A 418 -30.39 19.43 -26.76
C HIS A 418 -31.30 20.63 -26.45
N THR A 419 -31.07 21.71 -27.17
CA THR A 419 -31.87 22.92 -27.17
C THR A 419 -33.29 22.63 -27.66
N SER A 420 -34.27 22.95 -26.81
CA SER A 420 -35.68 23.08 -27.14
C SER A 420 -35.88 24.30 -28.05
N GLN A 421 -36.39 24.09 -29.25
CA GLN A 421 -37.11 25.12 -30.00
C GLN A 421 -38.58 24.71 -30.09
N ASP A 422 -39.42 25.62 -29.61
CA ASP A 422 -40.86 25.69 -29.81
C ASP A 422 -41.24 25.41 -31.27
N MET A 423 -42.29 24.61 -31.48
CA MET A 423 -43.42 25.01 -32.32
C MET A 423 -44.64 24.15 -31.98
N SER A 424 -45.64 24.85 -31.42
CA SER A 424 -47.00 24.41 -31.18
C SER A 424 -47.84 24.61 -32.44
N SER A 425 -48.33 23.52 -33.04
CA SER A 425 -49.57 23.51 -33.82
C SER A 425 -50.04 22.08 -34.08
N LEU A 426 -51.03 21.65 -33.29
CA LEU A 426 -52.03 20.63 -33.61
C LEU A 426 -52.82 21.06 -34.88
N PRO A 427 -53.47 20.17 -35.67
CA PRO A 427 -54.53 19.31 -35.13
C PRO A 427 -54.74 17.91 -35.76
N SER A 428 -55.34 17.05 -34.92
CA SER A 428 -56.44 16.11 -35.17
C SER A 428 -56.41 15.20 -36.41
N GLN A 429 -56.39 13.87 -36.19
CA GLN A 429 -57.52 12.97 -36.49
C GLN A 429 -57.21 11.47 -36.27
N ALA A 430 -58.21 10.79 -35.70
CA ALA A 430 -58.68 9.42 -35.99
C ALA A 430 -57.81 8.16 -35.67
N LEU A 431 -58.19 7.50 -34.57
CA LEU A 431 -58.78 6.14 -34.54
C LEU A 431 -58.35 5.12 -35.62
N LYS A 432 -57.55 4.09 -35.26
CA LYS A 432 -57.97 2.67 -35.02
C LYS A 432 -56.76 1.69 -35.00
N PRO A 433 -56.92 0.46 -34.45
CA PRO A 433 -55.84 -0.38 -33.92
C PRO A 433 -55.51 -1.62 -34.79
N LEU A 434 -54.57 -2.43 -34.26
CA LEU A 434 -54.18 -3.81 -34.63
C LEU A 434 -53.14 -3.86 -35.78
N SER A 435 -51.99 -4.52 -35.63
CA SER A 435 -51.81 -5.93 -35.22
C SER A 435 -50.41 -6.19 -34.65
#